data_AF-A0A7W7I790-F1
#
_entry.id   AF-A0A7W7I790-F1
#
_cell.length_a   1.000
_cell.length_b   1.000
_cell.length_c   1.000
_cell.angle_alpha   90.00
_cell.angle_beta   90.00
_cell.angle_gamma   90.00
#
_symmetry.space_group_name_H-M   'P 1'
#
loop_
_entity.id
_entity.type
_entity.pdbx_description
1 polymer ?
#
loop_
_entity_poly.entity_id
_entity_poly.type
_entity_poly.pdbx_seq_one_letter_code
_entity_poly.pdbx_strand_id
1 'polypeptide(L)' 'MQTMQCRDLDTLPTVVNITTAARALGLSRTYAYELAKRGDFPCRIIRIGTTYRVPTAELRKLLGVT' A
#
# COMPACT_ATOMS: atom_id res chain seq x y z
N MET A 1 -24.59 19.99 2.62
CA MET A 1 -23.34 19.33 2.22
C MET A 1 -23.61 17.83 2.26
N GLN A 2 -23.49 17.14 1.13
CA GLN A 2 -24.12 15.84 0.90
C GLN A 2 -23.52 14.70 1.73
N THR A 3 -24.43 13.86 2.22
CA THR A 3 -24.29 12.67 3.07
C THR A 3 -23.36 11.59 2.48
N MET A 4 -22.44 11.09 3.29
CA MET A 4 -21.73 9.82 3.03
C MET A 4 -22.58 8.68 3.63
N GLN A 5 -22.95 7.66 2.85
CA GLN A 5 -23.61 6.47 3.40
C GLN A 5 -22.57 5.41 3.81
N CYS A 6 -22.82 4.75 4.94
CA CYS A 6 -21.86 3.87 5.63
C CYS A 6 -21.52 2.57 4.87
N ARG A 7 -22.18 2.25 3.75
CA ARG A 7 -21.97 1.00 2.99
C ARG A 7 -20.82 1.09 1.97
N ASP A 8 -20.36 2.30 1.66
CA ASP A 8 -19.27 2.58 0.71
C ASP A 8 -17.86 2.44 1.33
N LEU A 9 -17.76 2.19 2.64
CA LEU A 9 -16.50 2.09 3.41
C LEU A 9 -16.08 0.63 3.73
N ASP A 10 -16.92 -0.36 3.44
CA ASP A 10 -16.85 -1.73 4.01
C ASP A 10 -15.82 -2.69 3.34
N THR A 11 -15.02 -2.24 2.36
CA THR A 11 -14.05 -3.09 1.61
C THR A 11 -12.60 -2.58 1.64
N LEU A 12 -12.28 -1.62 2.51
CA LEU A 12 -11.02 -0.87 2.45
C LEU A 12 -9.91 -1.44 3.36
N PRO A 13 -8.82 -1.98 2.79
CA PRO A 13 -7.50 -1.63 3.25
C PRO A 13 -7.05 -0.47 2.37
N THR A 14 -7.40 0.78 2.68
CA THR A 14 -6.99 1.93 1.84
C THR A 14 -5.47 2.04 1.75
N VAL A 15 -4.79 1.64 2.83
CA VAL A 15 -3.33 1.60 2.93
C VAL A 15 -2.88 0.37 3.74
N VAL A 16 -1.90 -0.37 3.23
CA VAL A 16 -1.26 -1.51 3.91
C VAL A 16 0.16 -1.15 4.34
N ASN A 17 0.72 -1.92 5.28
CA ASN A 17 2.13 -1.77 5.65
C ASN A 17 3.03 -2.29 4.52
N ILE A 18 4.26 -1.78 4.47
CA ILE A 18 5.25 -2.22 3.49
C ILE A 18 5.55 -3.72 3.56
N THR A 19 5.48 -4.31 4.74
CA THR A 19 5.63 -5.77 4.93
C THR A 19 4.52 -6.57 4.27
N THR A 20 3.29 -6.08 4.30
CA THR A 20 2.14 -6.70 3.63
C THR A 20 2.26 -6.52 2.12
N ALA A 21 2.64 -5.31 1.66
CA ALA A 21 2.93 -5.02 0.27
C ALA A 21 4.04 -5.92 -0.29
N ALA A 22 5.13 -6.10 0.46
CA ALA A 22 6.26 -6.95 0.10
C ALA A 22 5.81 -8.40 -0.07
N ARG A 23 5.01 -8.93 0.85
CA ARG A 23 4.45 -10.29 0.74
C ARG A 23 3.58 -10.44 -0.50
N ALA A 24 2.72 -9.46 -0.78
CA ALA A 24 1.87 -9.49 -1.98
C ALA A 24 2.69 -9.47 -3.28
N LEU A 25 3.86 -8.82 -3.27
CA LEU A 25 4.78 -8.74 -4.40
C LEU A 25 5.83 -9.86 -4.43
N GLY A 26 5.82 -10.80 -3.47
CA GLY A 26 6.84 -11.85 -3.36
C GLY A 26 8.23 -11.37 -2.95
N LEU A 27 8.35 -10.16 -2.38
CA LEU A 27 9.60 -9.55 -1.94
C LEU A 27 9.92 -9.90 -0.48
N SER A 28 11.21 -10.03 -0.17
CA SER A 28 11.66 -10.15 1.21
C SER A 28 11.46 -8.84 1.97
N ARG A 29 11.22 -8.93 3.29
CA ARG A 29 11.02 -7.75 4.15
C ARG A 29 12.18 -6.76 4.03
N THR A 30 13.41 -7.26 4.09
CA THR A 30 14.62 -6.45 4.01
C THR A 30 14.71 -5.70 2.69
N TYR A 31 14.53 -6.40 1.57
CA TYR A 31 14.60 -5.81 0.24
C TYR A 31 13.51 -4.76 0.00
N ALA A 32 12.29 -5.04 0.49
CA ALA A 32 11.20 -4.06 0.44
C ALA A 32 11.52 -2.78 1.22
N TYR A 33 12.11 -2.87 2.42
CA TYR A 33 12.54 -1.70 3.18
C TYR A 33 13.70 -0.94 2.51
N GLU A 34 14.63 -1.63 1.86
CA GLU A 34 15.68 -0.96 1.08
C GLU A 34 15.12 -0.19 -0.09
N LEU A 35 14.23 -0.79 -0.86
CA LEU A 35 13.51 -0.12 -1.95
C LEU A 35 12.68 1.08 -1.42
N ALA A 36 12.05 0.94 -0.26
CA ALA A 36 11.34 2.04 0.39
C ALA A 36 12.23 3.21 0.76
N LYS A 37 13.41 2.91 1.30
CA LYS A 37 14.41 3.92 1.69
C LYS A 37 15.00 4.62 0.47
N ARG A 38 15.20 3.89 -0.64
CA ARG A 38 15.68 4.41 -1.91
C ARG A 38 14.61 5.20 -2.68
N GLY A 39 13.33 4.92 -2.42
CA GLY A 39 12.22 5.48 -3.18
C GLY A 39 11.90 4.71 -4.47
N ASP A 40 12.55 3.57 -4.69
CA ASP A 40 12.42 2.69 -5.87
C ASP A 40 11.39 1.57 -5.68
N PHE A 41 10.57 1.63 -4.64
CA PHE A 41 9.54 0.61 -4.45
C PHE A 41 8.54 0.68 -5.62
N PRO A 42 8.14 -0.47 -6.20
CA PRO A 42 7.31 -0.48 -7.40
C PRO A 42 5.96 0.22 -7.18
N CYS A 43 5.47 0.25 -5.94
CA CYS A 43 4.27 1.01 -5.55
C CYS A 43 4.64 2.37 -4.95
N ARG A 44 3.76 3.37 -5.13
CA ARG A 44 3.86 4.63 -4.36
C ARG A 44 3.80 4.34 -2.85
N ILE A 45 4.78 4.85 -2.10
CA ILE A 45 4.80 4.74 -0.64
C ILE A 45 4.56 6.12 -0.02
N ILE A 46 3.71 6.15 0.99
CA ILE A 46 3.47 7.30 1.85
C ILE A 46 4.25 7.08 3.15
N ARG A 47 5.24 7.93 3.43
CA ARG A 47 5.94 7.93 4.71
C ARG A 47 5.19 8.80 5.71
N ILE A 48 4.65 8.19 6.75
CA ILE A 48 3.95 8.89 7.84
C ILE A 48 4.81 8.74 9.09
N GLY A 49 5.55 9.81 9.44
CA GLY A 49 6.54 9.79 10.52
C GLY A 49 7.62 8.73 10.25
N THR A 50 7.68 7.71 11.11
CA THR A 50 8.62 6.57 11.04
C THR A 50 8.06 5.35 10.30
N THR A 51 6.78 5.39 9.89
CA THR A 51 6.09 4.24 9.29
C THR A 51 5.88 4.43 7.79
N TYR A 52 6.07 3.35 7.03
CA TYR A 52 5.77 3.31 5.60
C TYR A 52 4.39 2.71 5.36
N ARG A 53 3.56 3.42 4.60
CA ARG A 53 2.22 2.99 4.20
C ARG A 53 2.15 2.92 2.68
N VAL A 54 1.61 1.83 2.16
CA VAL A 54 1.47 1.57 0.73
C VAL A 54 -0.02 1.59 0.40
N PRO A 55 -0.52 2.47 -0.47
CA PRO A 55 -1.90 2.45 -0.92
C PRO A 55 -2.20 1.14 -1.64
N THR A 56 -3.24 0.45 -1.22
CA THR A 56 -3.60 -0.86 -1.80
C THR A 56 -4.11 -0.71 -3.23
N ALA A 57 -4.61 0.47 -3.60
CA ALA A 57 -4.97 0.79 -4.98
C ALA A 57 -3.79 0.63 -5.95
N GLU A 58 -2.59 1.06 -5.55
CA GLU A 58 -1.39 0.95 -6.38
C GLU A 58 -0.86 -0.50 -6.41
N LEU A 59 -0.96 -1.23 -5.29
CA LEU A 59 -0.69 -2.68 -5.27
C LEU A 59 -1.63 -3.44 -6.20
N ARG A 60 -2.93 -3.15 -6.17
CA ARG A 60 -3.94 -3.80 -7.03
C ARG A 60 -3.66 -3.52 -8.52
N LYS A 61 -3.29 -2.28 -8.87
CA LYS A 61 -2.85 -1.94 -10.23
C LYS A 61 -1.63 -2.75 -10.66
N LEU A 62 -0.63 -2.89 -9.80
CA LEU A 62 0.58 -3.67 -10.10
C LEU A 62 0.32 -5.18 -10.23
N LEU A 63 -0.58 -5.70 -9.40
CA LEU A 63 -0.98 -7.11 -9.44
C LEU A 63 -1.99 -7.41 -10.55
N GLY A 64 -2.48 -6.39 -11.28
CA GLY A 64 -3.46 -6.55 -12.36
C GLY A 64 -4.85 -6.99 -11.87
N VAL A 65 -5.13 -6.90 -10.57
CA VAL A 65 -6.42 -7.31 -9.98
C VAL A 65 -7.32 -6.08 -9.89
N THR A 66 -8.28 -6.00 -10.81
CA THR A 66 -9.32 -4.96 -10.83
C THR A 66 -10.44 -5.33 -9.86
#